data_AF-A0A818LR04-F1
#
_entry.id   AF-A0A818LR04-F1
#
_cell.length_a   1.000
_cell.length_b   1.000
_cell.length_c   1.000
_cell.angle_alpha   90.00
_cell.angle_beta   90.00
_cell.angle_gamma   90.00
#
_symmetry.space_group_name_H-M   'P 1'
#
loop_
_entity.id
_entity.type
_entity.pdbx_description
1 polymer ?
#
loop_
_entity_poly.entity_id
_entity_poly.type
_entity_poly.pdbx_seq_one_letter_code
_entity_poly.pdbx_strand_id
1 'polypeptide(L)'
;MDQSVQVQLYNELLNTYIYFFNQNHPDIDITVLNSLIEKLQNEMSKISSNENDEFIRNQIQKTFDYLRQQLQLEKFQGLQIND
;
A
#
# COMPACT_ATOMS: atom_id res chain seq x y z
N MET A 1 12.25 -2.13 -16.29
CA MET A 1 11.13 -1.24 -15.91
C MET A 1 11.61 -0.42 -14.73
N ASP A 2 11.20 0.85 -14.65
CA ASP A 2 11.57 1.75 -13.56
C ASP A 2 10.93 1.26 -12.24
N GLN A 3 11.73 1.08 -11.20
CA GLN A 3 11.28 0.55 -9.91
C GLN A 3 10.29 1.50 -9.22
N SER A 4 10.46 2.80 -9.39
CA SER A 4 9.58 3.83 -8.82
C SER A 4 8.19 3.75 -9.47
N VAL A 5 8.14 3.54 -10.79
CA VAL A 5 6.87 3.32 -11.52
C VAL A 5 6.18 2.03 -11.05
N GLN A 6 6.94 0.97 -10.81
CA GLN A 6 6.39 -0.29 -10.30
C GLN A 6 5.76 -0.12 -8.92
N VAL A 7 6.44 0.56 -7.99
CA VAL A 7 5.92 0.87 -6.64
C VAL A 7 4.64 1.71 -6.73
N GLN A 8 4.63 2.74 -7.59
CA GLN A 8 3.45 3.57 -7.81
C GLN A 8 2.24 2.75 -8.29
N LEU A 9 2.44 1.87 -9.27
CA LEU A 9 1.37 1.01 -9.80
C LEU A 9 0.83 0.04 -8.74
N TYR A 10 1.69 -0.52 -7.89
CA TYR A 10 1.24 -1.34 -6.76
C TYR A 10 0.38 -0.56 -5.77
N ASN A 11 0.72 0.71 -5.52
CA ASN A 11 -0.07 1.58 -4.66
C ASN A 11 -1.45 1.89 -5.28
N GLU A 12 -1.51 2.21 -6.58
CA GLU A 12 -2.77 2.44 -7.29
C GLU A 12 -3.64 1.17 -7.31
N LEU A 13 -3.04 0.00 -7.49
CA LEU A 13 -3.73 -1.27 -7.41
C LEU A 13 -4.31 -1.49 -6.01
N LEU A 14 -3.52 -1.27 -4.96
CA LEU A 14 -4.01 -1.38 -3.58
C LEU A 14 -5.20 -0.44 -3.33
N ASN A 15 -5.12 0.81 -3.76
CA ASN A 15 -6.24 1.77 -3.65
C ASN A 15 -7.49 1.30 -4.39
N THR A 16 -7.33 0.68 -5.55
CA THR A 16 -8.45 0.10 -6.32
C THR A 16 -9.08 -1.08 -5.59
N TYR A 17 -8.27 -1.96 -4.99
CA TYR A 17 -8.79 -3.10 -4.22
C TYR A 17 -9.48 -2.64 -2.94
N ILE A 18 -8.97 -1.60 -2.27
CA ILE A 18 -9.65 -0.96 -1.13
C ILE A 18 -11.05 -0.47 -1.53
N TYR A 19 -11.17 0.16 -2.70
CA TYR A 19 -12.46 0.61 -3.22
C TYR A 19 -13.46 -0.54 -3.45
N PHE A 20 -13.00 -1.69 -3.96
CA PHE A 20 -13.84 -2.87 -4.13
C PHE A 20 -14.16 -3.58 -2.81
N PHE A 21 -13.19 -3.63 -1.89
CA PHE A 21 -13.40 -4.15 -0.54
C PHE A 21 -14.49 -3.37 0.19
N ASN A 22 -14.44 -2.04 0.14
CA ASN A 22 -15.46 -1.16 0.74
C ASN A 22 -16.86 -1.34 0.13
N GLN A 23 -16.96 -1.85 -1.10
CA GLN A 23 -18.23 -2.20 -1.74
C GLN A 23 -18.71 -3.62 -1.43
N ASN A 24 -18.01 -4.35 -0.56
CA ASN A 24 -18.26 -5.77 -0.27
C ASN A 24 -18.23 -6.66 -1.52
N HIS A 25 -17.29 -6.38 -2.45
CA HIS A 25 -17.11 -7.23 -3.61
C HIS A 25 -16.71 -8.66 -3.16
N PRO A 26 -17.41 -9.72 -3.61
CA PRO A 26 -17.29 -11.07 -3.04
C PRO A 26 -15.90 -11.69 -3.18
N ASP A 27 -15.15 -11.28 -4.21
CA ASP A 27 -13.81 -11.81 -4.48
C ASP A 27 -12.68 -11.02 -3.78
N ILE A 28 -13.00 -9.91 -3.11
CA ILE A 28 -12.01 -9.06 -2.44
C ILE A 28 -12.21 -9.17 -0.93
N ASP A 29 -11.32 -9.91 -0.29
CA ASP A 29 -11.28 -10.04 1.15
C ASP A 29 -10.06 -9.32 1.76
N ILE A 30 -9.97 -9.36 3.09
CA ILE A 30 -8.84 -8.79 3.81
C ILE A 30 -7.53 -9.47 3.42
N THR A 31 -7.53 -10.78 3.15
CA THR A 31 -6.34 -11.57 2.78
C THR A 31 -5.67 -11.04 1.51
N VAL A 32 -6.46 -10.66 0.52
CA VAL A 32 -5.99 -10.06 -0.74
C VAL A 32 -5.34 -8.70 -0.48
N LEU A 33 -5.97 -7.85 0.33
CA LEU A 33 -5.40 -6.55 0.71
C LEU A 33 -4.04 -6.71 1.40
N ASN A 34 -3.93 -7.70 2.30
CA ASN A 34 -2.70 -7.96 3.06
C ASN A 34 -1.55 -8.37 2.15
N SER A 35 -1.85 -9.28 1.23
CA SER A 35 -0.88 -9.76 0.25
C SER A 35 -0.38 -8.62 -0.64
N LEU A 36 -1.24 -7.65 -0.98
CA LEU A 36 -0.85 -6.46 -1.73
C LEU A 36 -0.01 -5.50 -0.90
N ILE A 37 -0.34 -5.29 0.38
CA ILE A 37 0.44 -4.46 1.30
C ILE A 37 1.85 -5.02 1.48
N GLU A 38 1.99 -6.33 1.72
CA GLU A 38 3.30 -6.98 1.85
C GLU A 38 4.15 -6.83 0.57
N LYS A 39 3.54 -7.01 -0.59
CA LYS A 39 4.21 -6.78 -1.88
C LYS A 39 4.64 -5.33 -2.02
N LEU A 40 3.76 -4.37 -1.71
CA LEU A 40 4.06 -2.94 -1.78
C LEU A 40 5.23 -2.56 -0.85
N GLN A 41 5.26 -3.09 0.38
CA GLN A 41 6.37 -2.87 1.32
C GLN A 41 7.69 -3.46 0.80
N ASN A 42 7.66 -4.67 0.23
CA ASN A 42 8.84 -5.28 -0.37
C ASN A 42 9.36 -4.46 -1.56
N GLU A 43 8.49 -3.95 -2.42
CA GLU A 43 8.89 -3.08 -3.54
C GLU A 43 9.40 -1.72 -3.07
N MET A 44 8.79 -1.14 -2.03
CA MET A 44 9.25 0.11 -1.39
C MET A 44 10.68 0.00 -0.84
N SER A 45 11.09 -1.18 -0.39
CA SER A 45 12.48 -1.39 0.07
C SER A 45 13.51 -1.33 -1.06
N LYS A 46 13.08 -1.44 -2.33
CA LYS A 46 13.94 -1.48 -3.52
C LYS A 46 14.17 -0.11 -4.15
N ILE A 47 13.35 0.90 -3.83
CA ILE A 47 13.50 2.26 -4.37
C ILE A 47 14.48 3.08 -3.52
N SER A 48 15.39 3.78 -4.19
CA SER A 48 16.38 4.69 -3.59
C SER A 48 15.72 5.88 -2.88
N SER A 49 16.45 6.58 -2.00
CA SER A 49 15.91 7.77 -1.31
C SER A 49 16.19 9.04 -2.12
N ASN A 50 15.71 9.11 -3.36
CA ASN A 50 15.79 10.31 -4.21
C ASN A 50 14.47 11.12 -4.14
N GLU A 51 14.47 12.38 -4.60
CA GLU A 51 13.30 13.29 -4.47
C GLU A 51 12.03 12.75 -5.17
N ASN A 52 12.17 12.00 -6.27
CA ASN A 52 11.04 11.35 -6.94
C ASN A 52 10.42 10.25 -6.06
N ASP A 53 11.26 9.52 -5.32
CA ASP A 53 10.84 8.45 -4.42
C ASP A 53 10.18 9.01 -3.14
N GLU A 54 10.47 10.25 -2.73
CA GLU A 54 9.80 10.92 -1.60
C GLU A 54 8.31 11.17 -1.87
N PHE A 55 7.96 11.63 -3.06
CA PHE A 55 6.56 11.83 -3.46
C PHE A 55 5.77 10.52 -3.39
N ILE A 56 6.36 9.44 -3.90
CA ILE A 56 5.77 8.09 -3.92
C ILE A 56 5.60 7.57 -2.48
N ARG A 57 6.63 7.71 -1.64
CA ARG A 57 6.57 7.33 -0.23
C ARG A 57 5.44 8.06 0.52
N ASN A 58 5.26 9.35 0.27
CA ASN A 58 4.17 10.12 0.87
C ASN A 58 2.78 9.65 0.41
N GLN A 59 2.62 9.32 -0.88
CA GLN A 59 1.35 8.75 -1.36
C GLN A 59 1.03 7.41 -0.68
N ILE A 60 2.03 6.54 -0.54
CA ILE A 60 1.86 5.23 0.11
C ILE A 60 1.52 5.38 1.59
N GLN A 61 2.20 6.30 2.28
CA GLN A 61 1.92 6.61 3.68
C GLN A 61 0.45 7.04 3.87
N LYS A 62 -0.08 7.90 2.99
CA LYS A 62 -1.50 8.30 3.03
C LYS A 62 -2.44 7.12 2.85
N THR A 63 -2.12 6.19 1.95
CA THR A 63 -2.91 4.95 1.75
C THR A 63 -2.87 4.07 3.01
N PHE A 64 -1.72 3.92 3.66
CA PHE A 64 -1.60 3.18 4.92
C PHE A 64 -2.35 3.84 6.08
N ASP A 65 -2.31 5.17 6.18
CA ASP A 65 -3.07 5.89 7.19
C ASP A 65 -4.58 5.78 6.96
N TYR A 66 -5.03 5.81 5.70
CA TYR A 66 -6.42 5.53 5.35
C TYR A 66 -6.85 4.12 5.80
N LEU A 67 -6.04 3.10 5.49
CA LEU A 67 -6.29 1.71 5.90
C LEU A 67 -6.39 1.56 7.42
N ARG A 68 -5.49 2.20 8.18
CA ARG A 68 -5.52 2.19 9.65
C ARG A 68 -6.79 2.83 10.21
N GLN A 69 -7.18 3.99 9.68
CA GLN A 69 -8.31 4.77 10.21
C GLN A 69 -9.67 4.18 9.83
N GLN A 70 -9.84 3.75 8.57
CA GLN A 70 -11.16 3.38 8.05
C GLN A 70 -11.49 1.91 8.27
N LEU A 71 -10.49 1.03 8.22
CA LEU A 71 -10.73 -0.41 8.29
C LEU A 71 -10.43 -0.99 9.69
N GLN A 72 -10.12 -0.14 10.69
CA GLN A 72 -9.68 -0.54 12.04
C GLN A 72 -8.67 -1.68 12.00
N LEU A 73 -7.74 -1.56 11.05
CA LEU A 73 -6.74 -2.56 10.74
C LEU A 73 -5.59 -2.55 11.76
N GLU A 74 -5.91 -2.47 13.05
CA GLU A 74 -4.97 -2.56 14.18
C GLU A 74 -4.22 -3.91 14.20
N LYS A 75 -4.71 -4.92 13.48
CA LYS A 75 -4.04 -6.23 13.34
C LYS A 75 -2.91 -6.26 12.30
N PHE A 76 -2.65 -5.19 11.56
CA PHE A 76 -1.54 -5.12 10.61
C PHE A 76 -0.24 -4.74 11.31
N GLN A 77 0.34 -5.71 12.02
CA GLN A 77 1.59 -5.59 12.79
C GLN A 77 2.84 -5.25 11.95
N GLY A 78 2.73 -4.99 10.64
CA GLY A 78 3.85 -4.74 9.74
C GLY A 78 4.05 -3.29 9.30
N LEU A 79 3.18 -2.34 9.68
CA LEU A 79 3.29 -0.94 9.26
C LEU A 79 4.27 -0.14 10.14
N GLN A 80 5.48 -0.64 10.37
CA GLN A 80 6.58 0.23 10.77
C GLN A 80 7.32 0.64 9.49
N ILE A 81 7.00 1.83 8.99
CA ILE A 81 7.98 2.56 8.18
C ILE A 81 9.08 2.88 9.18
N ASN A 82 10.19 2.16 9.10
CA ASN A 82 11.39 2.56 9.83
C ASN A 82 11.78 3.95 9.32
N ASP A 83 11.81 4.90 10.24
CA ASP A 83 12.31 6.27 10.07
C ASP A 83 13.72 6.27 9.45
#